data_AF-A0A1L7BD18-F1
#
_entry.id   AF-A0A1L7BD18-F1
#
_cell.length_a   1.000
_cell.length_b   1.000
_cell.length_c   1.000
_cell.angle_alpha   90.00
_cell.angle_beta   90.00
_cell.angle_gamma   90.00
#
_symmetry.space_group_name_H-M   'P 1'
#
loop_
_entity.id
_entity.type
_entity.pdbx_description
1 polymer ?
#
loop_
_entity_poly.entity_id
_entity_poly.type
_entity_poly.pdbx_seq_one_letter_code
_entity_poly.pdbx_strand_id
1 'polypeptide(L)'
;MYDCAILYGTHFTSSDVKSIIKYKELGFAKKFIVFVSKKPIGYPNEFSKKVDYLEIIVTPKFVNDAKRIFKTTKNSYIAPLDEFGFRGMERDPC
;
A
#
# COMPACT_ATOMS: atom_id res chain seq x y z
N MET A 1 10.13 9.09 9.34
CA MET A 1 10.18 8.74 7.90
C MET A 1 10.49 7.27 7.77
N TYR A 2 9.57 6.51 7.19
CA TYR A 2 9.74 5.06 7.00
C TYR A 2 10.53 4.77 5.73
N ASP A 3 11.30 3.68 5.72
CA ASP A 3 11.98 3.24 4.50
C ASP A 3 10.97 2.58 3.55
N CYS A 4 10.05 1.77 4.10
CA CYS A 4 9.03 1.08 3.34
C CYS A 4 7.66 1.11 4.02
N ALA A 5 6.59 1.42 3.28
CA ALA A 5 5.22 1.22 3.72
C ALA A 5 4.63 -0.02 3.05
N ILE A 6 4.16 -0.96 3.85
CA ILE A 6 3.60 -2.24 3.42
C ILE A 6 2.10 -2.17 3.64
N LEU A 7 1.34 -2.18 2.55
CA LEU A 7 -0.10 -2.11 2.57
C LEU A 7 -0.68 -3.45 2.14
N TYR A 8 -1.82 -3.85 2.69
CA TYR A 8 -2.44 -5.11 2.29
C TYR A 8 -3.97 -5.05 2.26
N GLY A 9 -4.59 -5.75 1.32
CA GLY A 9 -6.05 -5.78 1.24
C GLY A 9 -6.58 -6.69 0.13
N THR A 10 -7.89 -6.71 -0.06
CA THR A 10 -8.51 -7.57 -1.08
C THR A 10 -8.44 -6.94 -2.48
N HIS A 11 -8.62 -5.61 -2.54
CA HIS A 11 -8.71 -4.83 -3.77
C HIS A 11 -7.79 -3.60 -3.68
N PHE A 12 -7.24 -3.19 -4.81
CA PHE A 12 -6.47 -1.95 -4.93
C PHE A 12 -7.15 -1.05 -5.96
N THR A 13 -7.58 0.13 -5.51
CA THR A 13 -8.43 1.05 -6.26
C THR A 13 -7.70 2.36 -6.57
N SER A 14 -8.30 3.19 -7.43
CA SER A 14 -7.75 4.50 -7.76
C SER A 14 -7.65 5.44 -6.56
N SER A 15 -8.49 5.27 -5.53
CA SER A 15 -8.41 6.03 -4.28
C SER A 15 -7.14 5.68 -3.49
N ASP A 16 -6.79 4.40 -3.42
CA ASP A 16 -5.56 3.93 -2.76
C ASP A 16 -4.32 4.51 -3.44
N VAL A 17 -4.33 4.56 -4.79
CA VAL A 17 -3.26 5.18 -5.57
C VAL A 17 -3.10 6.66 -5.21
N LYS A 18 -4.19 7.42 -5.15
CA LYS A 18 -4.17 8.85 -4.76
C LYS A 18 -3.62 9.04 -3.35
N SER A 19 -4.00 8.16 -2.41
CA SER A 19 -3.44 8.18 -1.07
C SER A 19 -1.94 7.91 -1.06
N ILE A 20 -1.48 6.90 -1.78
CA ILE A 20 -0.04 6.59 -1.87
C ILE A 20 0.75 7.77 -2.44
N ILE A 21 0.25 8.42 -3.49
CA ILE A 21 0.87 9.63 -4.06
C ILE A 21 0.98 10.72 -2.98
N LYS A 22 -0.13 11.05 -2.31
CA LYS A 22 -0.15 12.07 -1.26
C LYS A 22 0.83 11.77 -0.12
N TYR A 23 0.83 10.53 0.39
CA TYR A 23 1.74 10.13 1.47
C TYR A 23 3.20 10.06 1.01
N LYS A 24 3.44 9.77 -0.27
CA LYS A 24 4.78 9.84 -0.86
C LYS A 24 5.29 11.28 -0.92
N GLU A 25 4.45 12.22 -1.36
CA GLU A 25 4.77 13.66 -1.41
C GLU A 25 4.99 14.25 -0.01
N LEU A 26 4.25 13.78 0.99
CA LEU A 26 4.46 14.13 2.41
C LEU A 26 5.74 13.53 3.01
N GLY A 27 6.49 12.71 2.27
CA GLY A 27 7.71 12.06 2.75
C GLY A 27 7.47 10.99 3.81
N PHE A 28 6.27 10.37 3.85
CA PHE A 28 5.94 9.34 4.83
C PHE A 28 6.83 8.10 4.68
N ALA A 29 6.97 7.60 3.44
CA ALA A 29 7.77 6.44 3.11
C ALA A 29 8.56 6.59 1.79
N LYS A 30 9.70 5.90 1.67
CA LYS A 30 10.48 5.89 0.41
C LYS A 30 9.85 4.98 -0.64
N LYS A 31 9.50 3.75 -0.25
CA LYS A 31 8.86 2.73 -1.10
C LYS A 31 7.52 2.28 -0.51
N PHE A 32 6.59 1.90 -1.37
CA PHE A 32 5.28 1.34 -1.03
C PHE A 32 5.17 -0.07 -1.64
N ILE A 33 4.84 -1.06 -0.83
CA ILE A 33 4.60 -2.44 -1.27
C ILE A 33 3.18 -2.79 -0.92
N VAL A 34 2.35 -3.11 -1.91
CA VAL A 34 0.93 -3.38 -1.73
C VAL A 34 0.65 -4.85 -2.04
N PHE A 35 0.18 -5.58 -1.04
CA PHE A 35 -0.26 -6.97 -1.17
C PHE A 35 -1.75 -7.03 -1.41
N VAL A 36 -2.18 -7.57 -2.54
CA VAL A 36 -3.60 -7.74 -2.85
C VAL A 36 -4.00 -9.14 -3.23
N SER A 37 -5.22 -9.53 -2.85
CA SER A 37 -5.79 -10.81 -3.28
C SER A 37 -6.13 -10.82 -4.77
N LYS A 38 -6.68 -9.69 -5.27
CA LYS A 38 -7.09 -9.54 -6.65
C LYS A 38 -6.17 -8.60 -7.41
N LYS A 39 -5.87 -8.95 -8.65
CA LYS A 39 -5.06 -8.12 -9.54
C LYS A 39 -5.76 -6.78 -9.77
N PRO A 40 -5.06 -5.64 -9.62
CA PRO A 40 -5.62 -4.35 -9.99
C PRO A 40 -5.89 -4.29 -11.50
N ILE A 41 -6.92 -3.54 -11.88
CA ILE A 41 -7.37 -3.35 -13.26
C ILE A 41 -7.53 -1.87 -13.56
N GLY A 42 -7.17 -1.47 -14.78
CA GLY A 42 -7.20 -0.06 -15.22
C GLY A 42 -6.10 0.79 -14.58
N TYR A 43 -6.47 2.01 -14.18
CA TYR A 43 -5.57 3.04 -13.67
C TYR A 43 -4.55 2.57 -12.61
N PRO A 44 -4.90 1.77 -11.58
CA PRO A 44 -3.94 1.35 -10.56
C PRO A 44 -2.86 0.42 -11.09
N ASN A 45 -3.17 -0.39 -12.11
CA ASN A 45 -2.21 -1.29 -12.75
C ASN A 45 -1.31 -0.58 -13.76
N GLU A 46 -1.82 0.46 -14.43
CA GLU A 46 -0.98 1.29 -15.29
C GLU A 46 -0.07 2.18 -14.46
N PHE A 47 -0.58 2.72 -13.35
CA PHE A 47 0.18 3.56 -12.45
C PHE A 47 1.35 2.83 -11.81
N SER A 48 1.14 1.59 -11.33
CA SER A 48 2.23 0.79 -10.74
C SER A 48 3.35 0.48 -11.72
N LYS A 49 3.08 0.47 -13.03
CA LYS A 49 4.12 0.28 -14.06
C LYS A 49 4.90 1.56 -14.39
N LYS A 50 4.34 2.72 -14.04
CA LYS A 50 4.93 4.05 -14.34
C LYS A 50 5.79 4.59 -13.21
N VAL A 51 5.76 3.98 -12.02
CA VAL A 51 6.44 4.50 -10.85
C VAL A 51 7.30 3.41 -10.18
N ASP A 52 8.54 3.75 -9.85
CA ASP A 52 9.48 2.82 -9.20
C ASP A 52 9.28 2.67 -7.69
N TYR A 53 8.53 3.59 -7.07
CA TYR A 53 8.30 3.59 -5.64
C TYR A 53 7.08 2.76 -5.20
N LEU A 54 6.32 2.17 -6.13
CA LEU A 54 5.13 1.36 -5.84
C LEU A 54 5.28 -0.04 -6.42
N GLU A 55 5.19 -1.05 -5.56
CA GLU A 55 5.20 -2.45 -5.96
C GLU A 55 3.89 -3.11 -5.57
N ILE A 56 3.23 -3.80 -6.50
CA ILE A 56 1.96 -4.50 -6.24
C ILE A 56 2.18 -5.99 -6.38
N ILE A 57 1.95 -6.73 -5.29
CA ILE A 57 2.11 -8.18 -5.21
C ILE A 57 0.72 -8.80 -5.08
N VAL A 58 0.35 -9.64 -6.05
CA VAL A 58 -0.93 -10.34 -6.05
C VAL A 58 -0.75 -11.71 -5.41
N THR A 59 -1.36 -11.95 -4.26
CA THR A 59 -1.31 -13.22 -3.53
C THR A 59 -2.62 -13.50 -2.79
N PRO A 60 -3.13 -14.75 -2.81
CA PRO A 60 -4.30 -15.12 -2.01
C PRO A 60 -4.03 -15.03 -0.50
N LYS A 61 -2.76 -15.01 -0.09
CA LYS A 61 -2.32 -14.90 1.31
C LYS A 61 -1.74 -13.52 1.65
N PHE A 62 -2.29 -12.46 1.06
CA PHE A 62 -1.82 -11.06 1.18
C PHE A 62 -1.47 -10.62 2.61
N VAL A 63 -2.25 -10.99 3.63
CA VAL A 63 -1.96 -10.64 5.03
C VAL A 63 -0.68 -11.32 5.53
N ASN A 64 -0.51 -12.61 5.26
CA ASN A 64 0.64 -13.37 5.74
C ASN A 64 1.92 -12.95 5.01
N ASP A 65 1.84 -12.72 3.69
CA ASP A 65 2.97 -12.21 2.91
C ASP A 65 3.40 -10.81 3.36
N ALA A 66 2.44 -9.90 3.59
CA ALA A 66 2.71 -8.56 4.10
C ALA A 66 3.42 -8.61 5.47
N LYS A 67 2.93 -9.43 6.40
CA LYS A 67 3.56 -9.62 7.71
C LYS A 67 4.95 -10.24 7.61
N ARG A 68 5.17 -11.17 6.67
CA ARG A 68 6.49 -11.79 6.44
C ARG A 68 7.51 -10.77 5.95
N ILE A 69 7.12 -9.93 4.99
CA ILE A 69 7.99 -8.87 4.45
C ILE A 69 8.24 -7.79 5.49
N PHE A 70 7.23 -7.43 6.29
CA PHE A 70 7.39 -6.50 7.41
C PHE A 70 8.43 -6.97 8.42
N LYS A 71 8.41 -8.25 8.83
CA LYS A 71 9.42 -8.83 9.73
C LYS A 71 10.84 -8.78 9.17
N THR A 72 10.98 -8.80 7.85
CA THR A 72 12.29 -8.79 7.17
C THR A 72 12.78 -7.36 6.91
N THR A 73 11.87 -6.40 6.80
CA THR A 73 12.15 -5.03 6.40
C THR A 73 12.30 -4.14 7.63
N LYS A 74 13.53 -3.70 7.94
CA LYS A 74 13.79 -2.74 9.02
C LYS A 74 13.19 -1.38 8.68
N ASN A 75 12.66 -0.69 9.70
CA ASN A 75 12.02 0.63 9.58
C ASN A 75 10.88 0.68 8.54
N SER A 76 9.98 -0.28 8.62
CA SER A 76 8.79 -0.36 7.77
C SER A 76 7.51 -0.01 8.54
N TYR A 77 6.49 0.43 7.81
CA TYR A 77 5.13 0.61 8.31
C TYR A 77 4.25 -0.49 7.71
N ILE A 78 3.31 -1.04 8.47
CA ILE A 78 2.35 -2.02 7.96
C ILE A 78 0.93 -1.63 8.35
N ALA A 79 0.03 -1.60 7.38
CA ALA A 79 -1.39 -1.35 7.62
C ALA A 79 -2.25 -1.99 6.53
N PRO A 80 -3.51 -2.33 6.82
CA PRO A 80 -4.44 -2.69 5.77
C PRO A 80 -4.79 -1.46 4.93
N LEU A 81 -5.07 -1.67 3.63
CA LEU A 81 -5.49 -0.62 2.71
C LEU A 81 -6.77 0.10 3.18
N ASP A 82 -7.65 -0.61 3.87
CA ASP A 82 -8.89 -0.04 4.40
C ASP A 82 -8.63 0.95 5.55
N GLU A 83 -7.51 0.82 6.27
CA GLU A 83 -7.11 1.74 7.33
C GLU A 83 -6.04 2.75 6.86
N PHE A 84 -5.65 2.71 5.58
CA PHE A 84 -4.61 3.55 5.03
C PHE A 84 -5.19 4.63 4.11
N GLY A 85 -4.68 5.86 4.23
CA GLY A 85 -5.04 6.94 3.31
C GLY A 85 -6.46 7.46 3.51
N PHE A 86 -7.16 7.74 2.41
CA PHE A 86 -8.52 8.31 2.45
C PHE A 86 -9.54 7.37 3.11
N ARG A 87 -9.37 6.05 2.99
CA ARG A 87 -10.23 5.06 3.66
C ARG A 87 -9.99 5.01 5.17
N GLY A 88 -8.73 5.16 5.59
CA GLY A 88 -8.36 5.32 6.99
C GLY A 88 -8.84 6.65 7.58
N MET A 89 -8.79 7.75 6.81
CA MET A 89 -9.29 9.07 7.24
C MET A 89 -10.82 9.20 7.27
N GLU A 90 -11.57 8.35 6.55
CA GLU A 90 -13.02 8.21 6.81
C GLU A 90 -13.29 7.56 8.20
N ARG A 91 -12.26 6.96 8.81
CA ARG A 91 -12.23 6.48 10.19
C ARG A 91 -11.30 7.35 11.05
N ASP A 92 -11.62 8.63 11.17
CA ASP A 92 -11.07 9.47 12.24
C ASP A 92 -12.27 10.09 13.00
N PRO A 93 -12.16 10.37 14.30
CA PRO A 93 -11.82 9.46 15.39
C PRO A 93 -12.87 9.61 16.53
N CYS A 94 -12.88 8.70 17.50
CA CYS A 94 -13.40 9.06 18.83
C CYS A 94 -12.43 8.57 19.89
#